data_AF-A0A7Y5LF32-F1
#
_entry.id   AF-A0A7Y5LF32-F1
#
_cell.length_a   1.000
_cell.length_b   1.000
_cell.length_c   1.000
_cell.angle_alpha   90.00
_cell.angle_beta   90.00
_cell.angle_gamma   90.00
#
_symmetry.space_group_name_H-M   'P 1'
#
loop_
_entity.id
_entity.type
_entity.pdbx_description
1 polymer ?
#
loop_
_entity_poly.entity_id
_entity_poly.type
_entity_poly.pdbx_seq_one_letter_code
_entity_poly.pdbx_strand_id
1 'polypeptide(L)' 'MSAIFPKSADRYLRLAAVSLAAVGASVIGLYAYLTQPRVMDTGYSPVQPVAYSHKLHAGNPGMDCLY' A
#
# COMPACT_ATOMS: atom_id res chain seq x y z
N MET A 1 2.81 -13.68 -48.84
CA MET A 1 1.91 -14.08 -47.74
C MET A 1 1.19 -12.82 -47.25
N SER A 2 -0.13 -12.82 -47.20
CA SER A 2 -0.91 -11.70 -46.67
C SER A 2 -0.91 -11.72 -45.14
N ALA A 3 -0.87 -10.54 -44.52
CA ALA A 3 -0.97 -10.44 -43.06
C ALA A 3 -2.38 -10.82 -42.60
N ILE A 4 -2.47 -11.71 -41.61
CA ILE A 4 -3.73 -12.22 -41.06
C ILE A 4 -4.51 -11.13 -40.30
N PHE A 5 -3.81 -10.11 -39.79
CA PHE A 5 -4.41 -9.00 -39.06
C PHE A 5 -4.22 -7.64 -39.76
N PRO A 6 -5.23 -6.75 -39.73
CA PRO A 6 -5.11 -5.40 -40.27
C PRO A 6 -4.20 -4.54 -39.39
N LYS A 7 -3.54 -3.52 -39.97
CA LYS A 7 -2.64 -2.62 -39.23
C LYS A 7 -3.31 -1.89 -38.06
N SER A 8 -4.62 -1.66 -38.14
CA SER A 8 -5.41 -1.09 -37.03
C SER A 8 -5.43 -2.01 -35.81
N ALA A 9 -5.39 -3.33 -35.99
CA ALA A 9 -5.40 -4.29 -34.89
C ALA A 9 -4.14 -4.15 -34.01
N ASP A 10 -2.97 -3.87 -34.60
CA ASP A 10 -1.74 -3.61 -33.83
C ASP A 10 -1.86 -2.32 -32.99
N ARG A 11 -2.47 -1.26 -33.55
CA ARG A 11 -2.75 -0.03 -32.80
C ARG A 11 -3.71 -0.28 -31.62
N TYR A 12 -4.81 -1.00 -31.84
CA TYR A 12 -5.76 -1.32 -30.78
C TYR A 12 -5.16 -2.26 -29.74
N LEU A 13 -4.36 -3.25 -30.13
CA LEU A 13 -3.71 -4.16 -29.21
C LEU A 13 -2.73 -3.42 -28.28
N ARG A 14 -1.93 -2.51 -28.82
CA ARG A 14 -0.99 -1.70 -28.02
C ARG A 14 -1.71 -0.75 -27.07
N LEU A 15 -2.77 -0.08 -27.54
CA LEU A 15 -3.57 0.80 -26.70
C LEU A 15 -4.31 0.01 -25.61
N ALA A 16 -4.89 -1.14 -25.95
CA ALA A 16 -5.53 -2.03 -24.99
C ALA A 16 -4.53 -2.49 -23.92
N ALA A 17 -3.35 -2.95 -24.32
CA ALA A 17 -2.31 -3.40 -23.39
C ALA A 17 -1.86 -2.28 -22.43
N VAL A 18 -1.60 -1.07 -22.93
CA VAL A 18 -1.20 0.07 -22.09
C VAL A 18 -2.35 0.50 -21.17
N SER A 19 -3.59 0.53 -21.66
CA SER A 19 -4.75 0.89 -20.85
C SER A 19 -5.03 -0.11 -19.74
N LEU A 20 -4.91 -1.41 -20.01
CA LEU A 20 -5.08 -2.48 -19.02
C LEU A 20 -3.99 -2.44 -17.95
N ALA A 21 -2.73 -2.22 -18.35
CA ALA A 21 -1.64 -2.07 -17.41
C ALA A 21 -1.82 -0.83 -16.52
N ALA A 22 -2.22 0.30 -17.11
CA ALA A 22 -2.47 1.53 -16.36
C ALA A 22 -3.62 1.36 -15.35
N VAL A 23 -4.77 0.83 -15.79
CA VAL A 23 -5.93 0.58 -14.91
C VAL A 23 -5.57 -0.43 -13.83
N GLY A 24 -4.89 -1.53 -14.18
CA GLY A 24 -4.46 -2.53 -13.20
C GLY A 24 -3.53 -1.95 -12.14
N ALA A 25 -2.54 -1.16 -12.54
CA ALA A 25 -1.63 -0.50 -11.62
C ALA A 25 -2.35 0.53 -10.72
N SER A 26 -3.27 1.32 -11.28
CA SER A 26 -4.06 2.28 -10.51
C SER A 26 -4.96 1.60 -9.49
N VAL A 27 -5.62 0.50 -9.85
CA VAL A 27 -6.48 -0.26 -8.93
C VAL A 27 -5.67 -0.88 -7.81
N ILE A 28 -4.52 -1.50 -8.11
CA ILE A 28 -3.64 -2.09 -7.08
C ILE A 28 -3.07 -1.00 -6.15
N GLY A 29 -2.63 0.12 -6.72
CA GLY A 29 -2.06 1.22 -5.95
C GLY A 29 -3.09 1.88 -5.02
N LEU A 30 -4.30 2.11 -5.53
CA LEU A 30 -5.39 2.67 -4.73
C LEU A 30 -5.81 1.71 -3.62
N TYR A 31 -5.91 0.43 -3.95
CA TYR A 31 -6.24 -0.60 -2.97
C TYR A 31 -5.19 -0.65 -1.85
N ALA A 32 -3.90 -0.79 -2.17
CA ALA A 32 -2.82 -0.85 -1.18
C ALA A 32 -2.76 0.40 -0.29
N TYR A 33 -2.97 1.58 -0.89
CA TYR A 33 -2.92 2.83 -0.15
C TYR A 33 -4.09 2.98 0.82
N LEU A 34 -5.32 2.72 0.36
CA LEU A 34 -6.49 2.85 1.21
C LEU A 34 -6.55 1.76 2.27
N THR A 35 -5.92 0.61 2.07
CA THR A 35 -5.90 -0.46 3.09
C THR A 35 -4.73 -0.37 4.08
N GLN A 36 -3.88 0.65 4.00
CA GLN A 36 -2.71 0.77 4.88
C GLN A 36 -3.15 1.12 6.34
N PRO A 37 -2.66 0.41 7.37
CA PRO A 37 -3.14 0.57 8.77
C PRO A 37 -3.04 1.99 9.31
N ARG A 38 -2.03 2.76 8.88
CA ARG A 38 -1.85 4.16 9.27
C ARG A 38 -2.87 5.12 8.66
N VAL A 39 -3.45 4.74 7.53
CA VAL A 39 -4.42 5.56 6.81
C VAL A 39 -5.81 5.30 7.37
N MET A 40 -6.08 4.05 7.74
CA MET A 40 -7.37 3.61 8.23
C MET A 40 -7.52 3.74 9.76
N ASP A 41 -6.43 3.64 10.54
CA ASP A 41 -6.52 3.48 12.00
C ASP A 41 -6.04 4.73 12.78
N THR A 42 -6.95 5.35 13.51
CA THR A 42 -6.66 6.47 14.43
C THR A 42 -6.00 5.96 15.70
N GLY A 43 -4.86 6.54 16.08
CA GLY A 43 -4.07 6.03 17.20
C GLY A 43 -3.40 4.69 16.92
N TYR A 44 -3.17 4.34 15.63
CA TYR A 44 -2.45 3.13 15.23
C TYR A 44 -1.18 2.91 16.06
N SER A 45 -1.20 1.88 16.90
CA SER A 45 -0.07 1.46 17.74
C SER A 45 0.14 -0.02 17.52
N PRO A 46 1.16 -0.43 16.73
CA PRO A 46 1.35 -1.82 16.37
C PRO A 46 1.70 -2.65 17.61
N VAL A 47 1.36 -3.93 17.56
CA VAL A 47 1.67 -4.87 18.64
C VAL A 47 3.17 -4.96 18.80
N GLN A 48 3.61 -4.72 20.02
CA GLN A 48 5.00 -4.85 20.38
C GLN A 48 5.30 -6.32 20.66
N PRO A 49 6.43 -6.86 20.17
CA PRO A 49 6.83 -8.24 20.44
C PRO A 49 6.99 -8.56 21.93
N VAL A 50 7.10 -7.52 22.77
CA VAL A 50 7.27 -7.59 24.22
C VAL A 50 6.31 -6.59 24.87
N ALA A 51 5.79 -6.95 26.04
CA ALA A 51 4.83 -6.15 26.80
C ALA A 51 5.49 -4.98 27.55
N TYR A 52 6.10 -4.07 26.80
CA TYR A 52 6.64 -2.85 27.36
C TYR A 52 5.52 -1.87 27.71
N SER A 53 5.64 -1.20 28.86
CA SER A 53 4.64 -0.27 29.35
C SER A 53 5.26 1.06 29.75
N HIS A 54 5.13 2.07 28.90
CA HIS A 54 5.55 3.45 29.22
C HIS A 54 4.83 4.00 30.46
N LYS A 55 3.53 3.69 30.59
CA LYS A 55 2.70 4.18 31.71
C LYS A 55 3.24 3.72 33.07
N LEU A 56 3.72 2.48 33.15
CA LEU A 56 4.28 1.95 34.39
C LEU A 56 5.65 2.57 34.70
N HIS A 57 6.55 2.62 33.71
CA HIS A 57 7.95 2.97 33.93
C HIS A 57 8.17 4.47 34.14
N ALA A 58 7.55 5.32 33.32
CA ALA A 58 7.67 6.77 33.49
C ALA A 58 6.71 7.33 34.55
N GLY A 59 5.64 6.60 34.87
CA GLY A 59 4.62 7.05 35.83
C GLY A 59 4.98 6.74 37.28
N ASN A 60 5.22 5.46 37.59
CA ASN A 60 5.26 5.01 38.99
C ASN A 60 6.65 5.11 39.62
N PRO A 61 7.70 4.46 39.08
CA PRO A 61 9.04 4.63 39.61
C PRO A 61 9.66 5.96 39.14
N GLY A 62 8.99 6.70 38.24
CA GLY A 62 9.44 8.00 37.75
C GLY A 62 10.77 7.88 37.01
N MET A 63 10.97 6.79 36.25
CA MET A 63 12.17 6.68 35.42
C MET A 63 12.23 7.88 34.50
N ASP A 64 13.36 8.57 34.55
CA ASP A 64 13.63 9.64 33.61
C ASP A 64 13.45 9.09 32.19
N CYS A 65 12.73 9.79 31.30
CA CYS A 65 12.38 9.30 29.97
C CYS A 65 13.61 9.07 29.05
N LEU A 66 14.80 9.43 29.55
CA LEU A 66 16.12 9.22 28.95
C LEU A 66 16.73 7.86 29.29
N TYR A 67 16.09 7.11 30.18
CA TYR A 67 16.39 5.72 30.48
C TYR A 67 15.49 4.80 29.66
#